data_AF-A0A9E5MQL4-F1
#
_entry.id   AF-A0A9E5MQL4-F1
#
_cell.length_a   1.000
_cell.length_b   1.000
_cell.length_c   1.000
_cell.angle_alpha   90.00
_cell.angle_beta   90.00
_cell.angle_gamma   90.00
#
_symmetry.space_group_name_H-M   'P 1'
#
loop_
_entity.id
_entity.type
_entity.pdbx_description
1 polymer ?
#
loop_
_entity_poly.entity_id
_entity_poly.type
_entity_poly.pdbx_seq_one_letter_code
_entity_poly.pdbx_strand_id
1 'polypeptide(L)' 'ARARLIVTDGVFSMDGTIANLKGICDLAREFDALTMIDDCHATGFLGET' A
#
# COMPACT_ATOMS: atom_id res chain seq x y z
N ALA A 1 -1.75 -14.10 20.61
CA ALA A 1 -2.20 -12.81 20.04
C ALA A 1 -2.55 -13.02 18.58
N ARG A 2 -3.58 -12.35 18.04
CA ARG A 2 -3.95 -12.40 16.62
C ARG A 2 -3.42 -11.13 15.95
N ALA A 3 -2.62 -11.27 14.90
CA ALA A 3 -2.15 -10.14 14.09
C ALA A 3 -2.99 -10.05 12.80
N ARG A 4 -3.21 -8.83 12.32
CA ARG A 4 -3.85 -8.54 11.02
C ARG A 4 -2.82 -7.83 10.14
N LEU A 5 -2.78 -8.17 8.86
CA LEU A 5 -1.88 -7.56 7.89
C LEU A 5 -2.66 -7.27 6.61
N ILE A 6 -2.53 -6.04 6.11
CA ILE A 6 -3.03 -5.61 4.80
C ILE A 6 -1.82 -5.53 3.85
N VAL A 7 -1.90 -6.19 2.70
CA VAL A 7 -0.84 -6.24 1.69
C VAL A 7 -1.40 -5.72 0.37
N THR A 8 -0.69 -4.78 -0.27
CA THR A 8 -1.06 -4.22 -1.59
C THR A 8 0.18 -3.76 -2.34
N ASP A 9 0.09 -3.67 -3.66
CA ASP A 9 1.04 -2.90 -4.47
C ASP A 9 0.74 -1.40 -4.31
N GLY A 10 1.77 -0.56 -4.38
CA GLY A 10 1.62 0.90 -4.53
C GLY A 10 1.14 1.27 -5.93
N VAL A 11 1.70 0.60 -6.95
CA VAL A 11 1.30 0.67 -8.36
C VAL A 11 1.13 -0.74 -8.90
N PHE A 12 -0.07 -1.07 -9.38
CA PHE A 12 -0.35 -2.38 -9.96
C PHE A 12 0.32 -2.54 -11.32
N SER A 13 1.00 -3.66 -11.53
CA SER A 13 1.85 -3.90 -12.70
C SER A 13 1.11 -3.99 -14.03
N MET A 14 -0.13 -4.51 -14.00
CA MET A 14 -0.89 -4.86 -15.19
C MET A 14 -1.55 -3.64 -15.84
N ASP A 15 -2.09 -2.74 -15.04
CA ASP A 15 -2.89 -1.59 -15.48
C ASP A 15 -2.29 -0.24 -15.06
N GLY A 16 -1.27 -0.23 -14.19
CA GLY A 16 -0.66 0.98 -13.67
C GLY A 16 -1.52 1.71 -12.65
N THR A 17 -2.56 1.07 -12.11
CA THR A 17 -3.46 1.72 -11.14
C THR A 17 -2.71 1.99 -9.84
N ILE A 18 -2.89 3.18 -9.27
CA ILE A 18 -2.31 3.55 -7.96
C ILE A 18 -3.30 3.15 -6.86
N ALA A 19 -2.82 2.41 -5.86
CA ALA A 19 -3.65 2.03 -4.72
C ALA A 19 -4.03 3.26 -3.87
N ASN A 20 -5.23 3.24 -3.27
CA ASN A 20 -5.63 4.27 -2.30
C ASN A 20 -4.91 4.05 -0.96
N LEU A 21 -3.60 4.33 -0.92
CA LEU A 21 -2.74 4.10 0.23
C LEU A 21 -3.22 4.85 1.48
N LYS A 22 -3.77 6.05 1.33
CA LYS A 22 -4.35 6.80 2.46
C LYS A 22 -5.52 6.02 3.08
N GLY A 23 -6.48 5.58 2.28
CA GLY A 23 -7.62 4.82 2.77
C GLY A 23 -7.20 3.49 3.40
N ILE A 24 -6.21 2.82 2.83
CA ILE A 24 -5.65 1.57 3.35
C ILE A 24 -4.98 1.79 4.72
N CYS A 25 -4.16 2.83 4.87
CA CYS A 25 -3.53 3.17 6.14
C CYS A 25 -4.56 3.59 7.21
N ASP A 26 -5.60 4.31 6.81
CA ASP A 26 -6.69 4.70 7.73
C ASP A 26 -7.47 3.46 8.21
N LEU A 27 -7.77 2.52 7.32
CA LEU A 27 -8.39 1.23 7.65
C LEU A 27 -7.49 0.37 8.55
N ALA A 28 -6.20 0.30 8.24
CA ALA A 28 -5.25 -0.45 9.05
C ALA A 28 -5.19 0.07 10.50
N ARG A 29 -5.23 1.40 10.66
CA ARG A 29 -5.28 2.05 11.98
C ARG A 29 -6.58 1.75 12.73
N GLU A 30 -7.73 1.75 12.03
CA GLU A 30 -9.02 1.41 12.63
C GLU A 30 -9.05 -0.03 13.17
N PHE A 31 -8.43 -0.97 12.46
CA PHE A 31 -8.48 -2.39 12.78
C PHE A 31 -7.25 -2.94 13.52
N ASP A 32 -6.35 -2.06 14.00
CA ASP A 32 -5.07 -2.44 14.62
C ASP A 32 -4.33 -3.49 13.78
N ALA A 33 -4.13 -3.15 12.50
CA ALA A 33 -3.50 -3.98 11.50
C ALA A 33 -2.19 -3.37 11.03
N LEU A 34 -1.26 -4.24 10.64
CA LEU A 34 -0.04 -3.85 9.94
C LEU A 34 -0.33 -3.62 8.45
N THR A 35 0.49 -2.81 7.80
CA THR A 35 0.47 -2.58 6.34
C THR A 35 1.80 -2.94 5.73
N MET A 36 1.80 -3.69 4.63
CA MET A 36 2.96 -3.95 3.77
C MET A 36 2.63 -3.51 2.34
N ILE A 37 3.46 -2.63 1.79
CA ILE A 37 3.29 -2.06 0.45
C ILE A 37 4.43 -2.54 -0.45
N ASP A 38 4.11 -3.04 -1.63
CA ASP A 38 5.09 -3.34 -2.68
C ASP A 38 5.21 -2.16 -3.66
N ASP A 39 6.40 -1.53 -3.70
CA ASP A 39 6.70 -0.38 -4.55
C ASP A 39 7.60 -0.72 -5.76
N CYS A 40 7.69 -1.99 -6.16
CA CYS A 40 8.52 -2.42 -7.29
C CYS A 40 8.22 -1.66 -8.60
N HIS A 41 6.96 -1.34 -8.86
CA HIS A 41 6.53 -0.59 -10.06
C HIS A 41 6.42 0.92 -9.86
N ALA A 42 6.57 1.41 -8.63
CA ALA A 42 6.49 2.83 -8.28
C ALA A 42 7.86 3.50 -8.18
N THR A 43 8.88 2.72 -7.79
CA THR A 43 10.22 3.22 -7.47
C THR A 43 10.86 3.91 -8.68
N GLY A 44 11.31 5.16 -8.50
CA GLY A 44 11.95 5.96 -9.55
C GLY A 44 10.99 6.65 -10.53
N PHE A 45 9.68 6.44 -10.38
CA PHE A 45 8.64 7.07 -11.21
C PHE A 45 7.68 7.97 -10.43
N LEU A 46 7.50 7.70 -9.14
CA LEU A 46 6.67 8.48 -8.22
C LEU A 46 7.51 9.09 -7.09
N GLY A 47 7.17 10.30 -6.65
CA GLY A 47 7.87 11.04 -5.60
C GLY A 47 8.59 12.30 -6.10
N GLU A 48 9.01 13.17 -5.17
CA GLU A 48 9.82 14.35 -5.49
C GLU A 48 11.27 13.97 -5.84
N THR A 49 11.96 14.83 -6.59
CA THR A 49 13.37 14.65 -7.02
C THR A 49 14.32 15.56 -6.26
#